data_AF-A0A9X8BRI9-F1
#
_entry.id   AF-A0A9X8BRI9-F1
#
_cell.length_a   1.000
_cell.length_b   1.000
_cell.length_c   1.000
_cell.angle_alpha   90.00
_cell.angle_beta   90.00
_cell.angle_gamma   90.00
#
_symmetry.space_group_name_H-M   'P 1'
#
loop_
_entity.id
_entity.type
_entity.pdbx_description
1 polymer ?
#
loop_
_entity_poly.entity_id
_entity_poly.type
_entity_poly.pdbx_seq_one_letter_code
_entity_poly.pdbx_strand_id
1 'polypeptide(L)'
;MLVPTNTLYQNISIVRRGLRAVGETDRRLIATIPRKGFQIDDSVKISRRNDNEPATPFAISTANYQTTHNTPEELDYPKDDVLNEQDLHAETDTRAIKKKKSFATSNGVFAASASFIAGLLVVYLTWNISNDAAFFESYTFIENEDGCHFYTKDDSHDNNEYYLKYKSLIKDSGLNCKNYPWVYFPTSPTSPSLAALVCKNKFSTTSSPGCISLLIRGVNGD
;
A
#
# COMPACT_ATOMS: atom_id res chain seq x y z
N MET A 1 11.84 -4.52 13.55
CA MET A 1 10.57 -5.21 13.92
C MET A 1 10.29 -6.22 12.83
N LEU A 2 10.27 -7.53 13.14
CA LEU A 2 10.06 -8.57 12.14
C LEU A 2 8.56 -8.67 11.81
N VAL A 3 8.18 -8.47 10.55
CA VAL A 3 6.77 -8.59 10.12
C VAL A 3 6.41 -10.07 10.00
N PRO A 4 5.33 -10.56 10.64
CA PRO A 4 4.99 -11.97 10.61
C PRO A 4 4.52 -12.40 9.21
N THR A 5 4.86 -13.63 8.81
CA THR A 5 4.54 -14.19 7.48
C THR A 5 3.04 -14.22 7.17
N ASN A 6 2.19 -14.29 8.20
CA ASN A 6 0.73 -14.17 8.08
C ASN A 6 0.29 -12.84 7.43
N THR A 7 1.02 -11.74 7.64
CA THR A 7 0.72 -10.44 7.05
C THR A 7 0.80 -10.49 5.51
N LEU A 8 1.72 -11.26 4.94
CA LEU A 8 1.80 -11.43 3.48
C LEU A 8 0.53 -12.10 2.93
N TYR A 9 0.06 -13.18 3.56
CA TYR A 9 -1.16 -13.88 3.15
C TYR A 9 -2.41 -13.00 3.30
N GLN A 10 -2.48 -12.19 4.36
CA GLN A 10 -3.55 -11.20 4.54
C GLN A 10 -3.53 -10.14 3.44
N ASN A 11 -2.36 -9.56 3.14
CA ASN A 11 -2.19 -8.56 2.09
C ASN A 11 -2.61 -9.10 0.71
N ILE A 12 -2.19 -10.32 0.34
CA ILE A 12 -2.61 -10.93 -0.93
C ILE A 12 -4.12 -11.24 -0.94
N SER A 13 -4.74 -11.55 0.21
CA SER A 13 -6.20 -11.69 0.31
C SER A 13 -6.93 -10.36 0.01
N ILE A 14 -6.41 -9.24 0.54
CA ILE A 14 -6.93 -7.89 0.27
C ILE A 14 -6.79 -7.56 -1.23
N VAL A 15 -5.61 -7.81 -1.83
CA VAL A 15 -5.37 -7.56 -3.25
C VAL A 15 -6.31 -8.41 -4.13
N ARG A 16 -6.52 -9.70 -3.82
CA ARG A 16 -7.49 -10.54 -4.55
C ARG A 16 -8.91 -9.96 -4.51
N ARG A 17 -9.36 -9.47 -3.36
CA ARG A 17 -10.68 -8.84 -3.22
C ARG A 17 -10.78 -7.54 -4.02
N GLY A 18 -9.77 -6.68 -3.94
CA GLY A 18 -9.72 -5.42 -4.69
C GLY A 18 -9.77 -5.64 -6.20
N LEU A 19 -8.95 -6.56 -6.73
CA LEU A 19 -8.91 -6.87 -8.16
C LEU A 19 -10.22 -7.44 -8.71
N ARG A 20 -10.93 -8.27 -7.93
CA ARG A 20 -12.26 -8.77 -8.31
C ARG A 20 -13.32 -7.65 -8.35
N ALA A 21 -13.28 -6.75 -7.37
CA ALA A 21 -14.22 -5.63 -7.28
C ALA A 21 -14.04 -4.62 -8.43
N VAL A 22 -12.80 -4.26 -8.78
CA VAL A 22 -12.55 -3.29 -9.88
C VAL A 22 -12.63 -3.92 -11.28
N GLY A 23 -12.49 -5.24 -11.38
CA GLY A 23 -12.58 -5.99 -12.64
C GLY A 23 -13.94 -6.60 -12.93
N GLU A 24 -14.95 -6.35 -12.08
CA GLU A 24 -16.31 -6.93 -12.13
C GLU A 24 -16.30 -8.44 -12.44
N THR A 25 -15.41 -9.18 -11.78
CA THR A 25 -15.17 -10.59 -12.11
C THR A 25 -14.86 -11.44 -10.88
N ASP A 26 -15.55 -12.58 -10.76
CA ASP A 26 -15.27 -13.59 -9.75
C ASP A 26 -14.08 -14.49 -10.10
N ARG A 27 -13.51 -14.34 -11.30
CA ARG A 27 -12.35 -15.12 -11.75
C ARG A 27 -11.18 -14.98 -10.78
N ARG A 28 -10.37 -16.02 -10.70
CA ARG A 28 -9.15 -16.01 -9.89
C ARG A 28 -8.08 -15.25 -10.67
N LEU A 29 -7.73 -14.04 -10.23
CA LEU A 29 -6.72 -13.21 -10.89
C LEU A 29 -5.30 -13.44 -10.32
N ILE A 30 -5.20 -13.95 -9.09
CA ILE A 30 -3.94 -14.33 -8.43
C ILE A 30 -4.07 -15.76 -7.90
N ALA A 31 -3.20 -16.65 -8.37
CA ALA A 31 -3.05 -18.02 -7.91
C ALA A 31 -2.01 -18.12 -6.78
N THR A 32 -2.22 -19.04 -5.84
CA THR A 32 -1.21 -19.42 -4.83
C THR A 32 -0.53 -20.71 -5.30
N ILE A 33 0.80 -20.70 -5.43
CA ILE A 33 1.59 -21.85 -5.87
C ILE A 33 2.34 -22.43 -4.66
N PRO A 34 2.07 -23.69 -4.25
CA PRO A 34 2.73 -24.31 -3.10
C PRO A 34 4.25 -24.26 -3.21
N ARG A 35 4.92 -23.85 -2.11
CA ARG A 35 6.38 -23.68 -2.02
C ARG A 35 7.02 -22.70 -3.03
N LYS A 36 6.23 -21.92 -3.79
CA LYS A 36 6.73 -20.86 -4.70
C LYS A 36 6.13 -19.47 -4.43
N GLY A 37 4.97 -19.38 -3.79
CA GLY A 37 4.35 -18.10 -3.42
C GLY A 37 3.10 -17.79 -4.23
N PHE A 38 3.07 -16.66 -4.93
CA PHE A 38 1.88 -16.17 -5.65
C PHE A 38 2.24 -15.81 -7.10
N GLN A 39 1.30 -16.05 -8.01
CA GLN A 39 1.45 -15.79 -9.45
C GLN A 39 0.16 -15.14 -9.97
N ILE A 40 0.27 -14.30 -11.00
CA ILE A 40 -0.90 -13.90 -11.79
C ILE A 40 -1.46 -15.15 -12.48
N ASP A 41 -2.78 -15.32 -12.47
CA ASP A 41 -3.44 -16.48 -13.07
C ASP A 41 -3.31 -16.44 -14.60
N ASP A 42 -3.09 -17.60 -15.23
CA ASP A 42 -2.82 -17.70 -16.67
C ASP A 42 -3.99 -17.23 -17.55
N SER A 43 -5.19 -17.09 -16.98
CA SER A 43 -6.36 -16.47 -17.64
C SER A 43 -6.25 -14.96 -17.86
N VAL A 44 -5.25 -14.29 -17.27
CA VAL A 44 -5.07 -12.83 -17.34
C VAL A 44 -4.15 -12.42 -18.50
N LYS A 45 -4.73 -11.81 -19.53
CA LYS A 45 -3.97 -11.27 -20.68
C LYS A 45 -3.26 -9.96 -20.31
N ILE A 46 -1.93 -10.02 -20.17
CA ILE A 46 -1.08 -8.84 -19.91
C ILE A 46 -0.71 -8.17 -21.24
N SER A 47 -0.89 -6.86 -21.34
CA SER A 47 -0.49 -6.03 -22.48
C SER A 47 0.33 -4.83 -22.00
N ARG A 48 1.38 -4.43 -22.74
CA ARG A 48 2.13 -3.20 -22.42
C ARG A 48 1.31 -2.00 -22.89
N ARG A 49 1.07 -1.04 -22.00
CA ARG A 49 0.58 0.30 -22.36
C ARG A 49 1.78 1.16 -22.71
N ASN A 50 1.76 1.82 -23.85
CA ASN A 50 2.70 2.87 -24.21
C ASN A 50 2.03 4.22 -23.88
N ASP A 51 2.73 5.13 -23.21
CA ASP A 51 2.14 6.39 -22.71
C ASP A 51 1.79 7.40 -23.81
N ASN A 52 2.01 7.04 -25.09
CA ASN A 52 1.73 7.85 -26.28
C ASN A 52 0.36 7.55 -26.92
N GLU A 53 -0.41 6.61 -26.39
CA GLU A 53 -1.74 6.27 -26.89
C GLU A 53 -2.82 6.99 -26.06
N PRO A 54 -3.71 7.81 -26.67
CA PRO A 54 -4.72 8.54 -25.92
C PRO A 54 -5.68 7.56 -25.22
N ALA A 55 -6.08 7.90 -24.00
CA ALA A 55 -6.92 7.05 -23.16
C ALA A 55 -8.31 6.83 -23.78
N THR A 56 -8.44 5.81 -24.63
CA THR A 56 -9.74 5.28 -25.03
C THR A 56 -10.44 4.74 -23.77
N PRO A 57 -11.71 5.13 -23.51
CA PRO A 57 -12.48 4.51 -22.42
C PRO A 57 -12.48 2.99 -22.57
N PHE A 58 -12.39 2.27 -21.45
CA PHE A 58 -12.50 0.81 -21.45
C PHE A 58 -13.84 0.40 -22.09
N ALA A 59 -13.78 -0.08 -23.33
CA ALA A 59 -14.94 -0.64 -24.01
C ALA A 59 -15.29 -1.99 -23.36
N ILE A 60 -16.28 -1.96 -22.46
CA ILE A 60 -16.89 -3.17 -21.91
C ILE A 60 -17.48 -3.96 -23.09
N SER A 61 -16.78 -5.02 -23.50
CA SER A 61 -17.23 -5.90 -24.56
C SER A 61 -18.25 -6.89 -23.99
N THR A 62 -19.51 -6.44 -23.91
CA THR A 62 -20.67 -7.32 -23.73
C THR A 62 -20.84 -8.21 -24.97
N ALA A 63 -20.24 -9.39 -24.94
CA ALA A 63 -20.47 -10.44 -25.91
C ALA A 63 -20.50 -11.83 -25.26
N ASN A 64 -21.72 -12.31 -25.05
CA ASN A 64 -22.11 -13.73 -25.12
C ASN A 64 -21.45 -14.72 -24.14
N TYR A 65 -22.06 -14.88 -22.97
CA TYR A 65 -22.35 -16.23 -22.46
C TYR A 65 -23.85 -16.39 -22.27
N GLN A 66 -24.39 -17.43 -22.90
CA GLN A 66 -25.83 -17.70 -22.93
C GLN A 66 -26.33 -18.18 -21.57
N THR A 67 -27.55 -17.81 -21.24
CA THR A 67 -28.34 -18.38 -20.15
C THR A 67 -28.45 -19.90 -20.29
N THR A 68 -27.73 -20.63 -19.46
CA THR A 68 -28.14 -21.97 -19.03
C THR A 68 -28.61 -21.87 -17.58
N HIS A 69 -29.93 -21.87 -17.38
CA HIS A 69 -30.50 -22.31 -16.12
C HIS A 69 -29.91 -23.67 -15.77
N ASN A 70 -29.41 -23.84 -14.55
CA ASN A 70 -29.44 -25.10 -13.82
C ASN A 70 -29.16 -24.84 -12.33
N THR A 71 -30.09 -25.30 -11.51
CA THR A 71 -30.13 -25.24 -10.04
C THR A 71 -29.00 -26.07 -9.40
N PRO A 72 -28.45 -25.59 -8.27
CA PRO A 72 -28.38 -26.44 -7.06
C PRO A 72 -28.99 -25.69 -5.87
N GLU A 73 -30.13 -26.14 -5.35
CA GLU A 73 -30.25 -27.18 -4.31
C GLU A 73 -30.13 -26.53 -2.92
N GLU A 74 -31.31 -26.18 -2.40
CA GLU A 74 -31.55 -25.48 -1.15
C GLU A 74 -31.46 -26.46 0.03
N LEU A 75 -30.72 -26.10 1.08
CA LEU A 75 -30.60 -26.93 2.28
C LEU A 75 -31.77 -26.68 3.23
N ASP A 76 -32.62 -27.71 3.32
CA ASP A 76 -33.86 -27.80 4.08
C ASP A 76 -33.68 -27.60 5.60
N TYR A 77 -34.60 -26.82 6.21
CA TYR A 77 -35.03 -27.01 7.60
C TYR A 77 -36.48 -26.52 7.81
N PRO A 78 -37.34 -27.21 8.59
CA PRO A 78 -38.79 -27.20 8.35
C PRO A 78 -39.58 -26.00 8.91
N LYS A 79 -40.83 -25.87 8.44
CA LYS A 79 -41.84 -24.89 8.90
C LYS A 79 -43.23 -25.56 9.08
N ASP A 80 -43.73 -25.50 10.31
CA ASP A 80 -45.09 -25.78 10.82
C ASP A 80 -45.22 -24.99 12.15
N ASP A 81 -46.34 -24.50 12.70
CA ASP A 81 -47.75 -24.31 12.30
C ASP A 81 -48.06 -22.78 12.50
N VAL A 82 -48.89 -22.07 11.72
CA VAL A 82 -50.36 -22.08 11.54
C VAL A 82 -51.18 -21.43 12.68
N LEU A 83 -51.82 -20.28 12.34
CA LEU A 83 -52.90 -19.53 13.03
C LEU A 83 -52.60 -18.91 14.43
N ASN A 84 -53.24 -17.81 14.89
CA ASN A 84 -54.40 -17.06 14.37
C ASN A 84 -54.29 -15.52 14.63
N GLU A 85 -55.16 -14.75 13.97
CA GLU A 85 -55.42 -13.31 14.17
C GLU A 85 -56.10 -12.93 15.52
N GLN A 86 -56.31 -11.60 15.68
CA GLN A 86 -57.12 -10.86 16.67
C GLN A 86 -56.43 -10.57 18.02
N ASP A 87 -56.52 -9.37 18.63
CA ASP A 87 -57.51 -8.31 18.43
C ASP A 87 -57.02 -6.85 18.65
N LEU A 88 -57.75 -5.94 18.01
CA LEU A 88 -58.18 -4.61 18.47
C LEU A 88 -57.39 -3.88 19.59
N HIS A 89 -56.85 -2.69 19.26
CA HIS A 89 -57.27 -1.42 19.90
C HIS A 89 -56.76 -0.21 19.13
N ALA A 90 -57.70 0.59 18.61
CA ALA A 90 -57.42 1.95 18.14
C ALA A 90 -57.49 2.92 19.32
N GLU A 91 -56.64 3.95 19.33
CA GLU A 91 -57.14 5.34 19.31
C GLU A 91 -56.07 6.32 18.81
N THR A 92 -56.51 7.29 18.02
CA THR A 92 -55.69 8.38 17.48
C THR A 92 -55.66 9.53 18.49
N ASP A 93 -54.51 9.86 19.08
CA ASP A 93 -54.31 11.15 19.75
C ASP A 93 -53.04 11.85 19.27
N THR A 94 -53.18 12.60 18.17
CA THR A 94 -52.18 13.54 17.66
C THR A 94 -52.03 14.74 18.60
N ARG A 95 -51.31 14.54 19.71
CA ARG A 95 -50.96 15.63 20.63
C ARG A 95 -49.93 16.56 20.00
N ALA A 96 -50.34 17.81 19.79
CA ALA A 96 -49.57 18.85 19.13
C ALA A 96 -48.17 19.04 19.73
N ILE A 97 -47.16 19.11 18.85
CA ILE A 97 -45.77 19.41 19.20
C ILE A 97 -45.69 20.84 19.74
N LYS A 98 -45.74 20.99 21.06
CA LYS A 98 -45.35 22.24 21.72
C LYS A 98 -43.84 22.42 21.60
N LYS A 99 -43.38 23.11 20.55
CA LYS A 99 -42.01 23.60 20.42
C LYS A 99 -41.70 24.58 21.56
N LYS A 100 -41.28 24.09 22.71
CA LYS A 100 -40.69 24.92 23.78
C LYS A 100 -39.32 25.37 23.31
N LYS A 101 -39.26 26.56 22.70
CA LYS A 101 -37.99 27.21 22.29
C LYS A 101 -37.23 27.66 23.54
N SER A 102 -36.62 26.70 24.23
CA SER A 102 -35.89 26.94 25.47
C SER A 102 -34.48 27.43 25.17
N PHE A 103 -34.22 28.64 25.65
CA PHE A 103 -32.94 29.32 25.74
C PHE A 103 -31.77 28.38 26.10
N ALA A 104 -30.85 28.16 25.15
CA ALA A 104 -29.59 27.40 25.34
C ALA A 104 -28.49 27.79 24.33
N THR A 105 -28.53 29.02 23.80
CA THR A 105 -27.56 29.52 22.81
C THR A 105 -26.50 30.42 23.47
N SER A 106 -25.52 29.78 24.12
CA SER A 106 -24.23 30.41 24.46
C SER A 106 -23.15 29.32 24.56
N ASN A 107 -23.31 28.37 25.48
CA ASN A 107 -22.31 27.32 25.75
C ASN A 107 -22.01 26.41 24.55
N GLY A 108 -22.98 26.18 23.66
CA GLY A 108 -22.77 25.39 22.44
C GLY A 108 -21.79 26.03 21.44
N VAL A 109 -21.72 27.36 21.40
CA VAL A 109 -20.78 28.09 20.50
C VAL A 109 -19.35 27.98 21.04
N PHE A 110 -19.17 28.09 22.36
CA PHE A 110 -17.88 27.87 23.01
C PHE A 110 -17.40 26.42 22.89
N ALA A 111 -18.30 25.43 23.02
CA ALA A 111 -17.95 24.03 22.80
C ALA A 111 -17.53 23.77 21.34
N ALA A 112 -18.27 24.30 20.36
CA ALA A 112 -17.95 24.15 18.94
C ALA A 112 -16.62 24.82 18.56
N SER A 113 -16.35 26.04 19.04
CA SER A 113 -15.10 26.74 18.77
C SER A 113 -13.90 26.08 19.45
N ALA A 114 -14.05 25.58 20.68
CA ALA A 114 -13.01 24.79 21.35
C ALA A 114 -12.67 23.51 20.58
N SER A 115 -13.67 22.79 20.05
CA SER A 115 -13.43 21.61 19.20
C SER A 115 -12.71 21.96 17.90
N PHE A 116 -13.03 23.08 17.26
CA PHE A 116 -12.35 23.53 16.04
C PHE A 116 -10.89 23.92 16.31
N ILE A 117 -10.63 24.65 17.41
CA ILE A 117 -9.28 25.04 17.83
C ILE A 117 -8.44 23.80 18.20
N ALA A 118 -9.03 22.83 18.90
CA ALA A 118 -8.37 21.55 19.21
C ALA A 118 -8.03 20.77 17.94
N GLY A 119 -8.94 20.73 16.95
CA GLY A 119 -8.68 20.13 15.64
C GLY A 119 -7.52 20.81 14.90
N LEU A 120 -7.49 22.15 14.86
CA LEU A 120 -6.38 22.91 14.27
C LEU A 120 -5.05 22.67 15.01
N LEU A 121 -5.06 22.59 16.34
CA LEU A 121 -3.88 22.24 17.12
C LEU A 121 -3.37 20.84 16.81
N VAL A 122 -4.26 19.84 16.71
CA VAL A 122 -3.88 18.49 16.32
C VAL A 122 -3.26 18.47 14.92
N VAL A 123 -3.86 19.17 13.94
CA VAL A 123 -3.30 19.28 12.57
C VAL A 123 -1.95 19.99 12.56
N TYR A 124 -1.78 21.06 13.34
CA TYR A 124 -0.50 21.78 13.45
C TYR A 124 0.60 20.91 14.09
N LEU A 125 0.27 20.18 15.16
CA LEU A 125 1.18 19.27 15.82
C LEU A 125 1.54 18.09 14.93
N THR A 126 0.58 17.48 14.23
CA THR A 126 0.87 16.37 13.30
C THR A 126 1.69 16.84 12.11
N TRP A 127 1.45 18.04 11.56
CA TRP A 127 2.28 18.61 10.49
C TRP A 127 3.73 18.86 10.92
N ASN A 128 3.94 19.36 12.13
CA ASN A 128 5.29 19.62 12.65
C ASN A 128 6.04 18.34 13.07
N ILE A 129 5.30 17.27 13.39
CA ILE A 129 5.87 15.94 13.68
C ILE A 129 6.07 15.14 12.38
N SER A 130 5.25 15.35 11.35
CA SER A 130 5.45 14.80 9.99
C SER A 130 6.49 15.57 9.18
N ASN A 131 7.52 16.09 9.85
CA ASN A 131 8.80 16.28 9.20
C ASN A 131 9.34 14.88 8.91
N ASP A 132 9.04 14.37 7.72
CA ASP A 132 9.52 13.08 7.23
C ASP A 132 11.04 13.06 7.27
N ALA A 133 11.59 12.52 8.38
CA ALA A 133 13.02 12.29 8.55
C ALA A 133 13.51 11.55 7.31
N ALA A 134 14.40 12.18 6.56
CA ALA A 134 14.58 11.79 5.16
C ALA A 134 15.02 10.32 5.12
N PHE A 135 14.45 9.51 4.22
CA PHE A 135 14.64 8.05 4.21
C PHE A 135 16.13 7.61 4.29
N PHE A 136 17.03 8.45 3.76
CA PHE A 136 18.47 8.26 3.74
C PHE A 136 19.24 8.80 4.97
N GLU A 137 18.61 9.49 5.93
CA GLU A 137 19.25 9.89 7.21
C GLU A 137 19.65 8.69 8.06
N SER A 138 18.93 7.57 7.93
CA SER A 138 19.26 6.30 8.61
C SER A 138 20.43 5.53 7.97
N TYR A 139 21.10 6.09 6.95
CA TYR A 139 22.26 5.48 6.31
C TYR A 139 23.55 6.02 6.95
N THR A 140 24.36 5.13 7.50
CA THR A 140 25.68 5.45 8.05
C THR A 140 26.72 5.49 6.94
N PHE A 141 27.67 6.42 7.05
CA PHE A 141 28.89 6.40 6.25
C PHE A 141 29.78 5.26 6.74
N ILE A 142 30.24 4.40 5.83
CA ILE A 142 31.21 3.35 6.18
C ILE A 142 32.62 3.77 5.74
N GLU A 143 32.81 4.09 4.46
CA GLU A 143 34.15 4.22 3.89
C GLU A 143 34.17 5.11 2.64
N ASN A 144 35.36 5.66 2.34
CA ASN A 144 35.66 6.37 1.11
C ASN A 144 36.76 5.64 0.35
N GLU A 145 36.43 5.05 -0.79
CA GLU A 145 37.37 4.42 -1.72
C GLU A 145 37.16 4.97 -3.12
N ASP A 146 38.23 5.18 -3.88
CA ASP A 146 38.21 5.63 -5.28
C ASP A 146 37.42 6.94 -5.53
N GLY A 147 37.21 7.73 -4.48
CA GLY A 147 36.41 8.96 -4.51
C GLY A 147 34.89 8.73 -4.37
N CYS A 148 34.44 7.50 -4.12
CA CYS A 148 33.06 7.19 -3.76
C CYS A 148 32.90 7.13 -2.23
N HIS A 149 31.99 7.95 -1.70
CA HIS A 149 31.49 7.88 -0.34
C HIS A 149 30.33 6.87 -0.25
N PHE A 150 30.59 5.73 0.39
CA PHE A 150 29.60 4.67 0.55
C PHE A 150 28.79 4.84 1.84
N TYR A 151 27.48 4.94 1.65
CA TYR A 151 26.46 5.01 2.67
C TYR A 151 25.61 3.73 2.61
N THR A 152 25.46 3.05 3.73
CA THR A 152 24.53 1.92 3.85
C THR A 152 23.66 2.03 5.09
N LYS A 153 22.55 1.31 5.06
CA LYS A 153 21.78 0.99 6.24
C LYS A 153 22.02 -0.48 6.58
N ASP A 154 22.66 -0.71 7.72
CA ASP A 154 22.88 -2.06 8.23
C ASP A 154 21.65 -2.57 8.98
N ASP A 155 20.80 -3.30 8.27
CA ASP A 155 19.67 -4.05 8.81
C ASP A 155 20.05 -5.52 9.12
N SER A 156 21.32 -5.91 8.94
CA SER A 156 21.87 -7.25 9.17
C SER A 156 22.62 -7.34 10.50
N HIS A 157 22.44 -8.43 11.24
CA HIS A 157 23.20 -8.70 12.46
C HIS A 157 24.58 -9.35 12.20
N ASP A 158 24.90 -9.68 10.94
CA ASP A 158 26.14 -10.33 10.52
C ASP A 158 27.05 -9.39 9.75
N ASN A 159 28.31 -9.32 10.21
CA ASN A 159 29.27 -8.30 9.81
C ASN A 159 29.76 -8.44 8.35
N ASN A 160 29.74 -7.32 7.62
CA ASN A 160 30.63 -6.97 6.51
C ASN A 160 30.51 -7.78 5.18
N GLU A 161 30.12 -9.05 5.18
CA GLU A 161 30.14 -9.90 3.98
C GLU A 161 29.22 -9.36 2.86
N TYR A 162 27.95 -9.08 3.17
CA TYR A 162 26.99 -8.50 2.22
C TYR A 162 27.39 -7.10 1.78
N TYR A 163 28.00 -6.30 2.66
CA TYR A 163 28.54 -4.99 2.30
C TYR A 163 29.62 -5.11 1.23
N LEU A 164 30.60 -6.00 1.42
CA LEU A 164 31.67 -6.24 0.45
C LEU A 164 31.14 -6.79 -0.88
N LYS A 165 30.20 -7.75 -0.85
CA LYS A 165 29.54 -8.31 -2.06
C LYS A 165 28.77 -7.24 -2.83
N TYR A 166 28.09 -6.32 -2.15
CA TYR A 166 27.30 -5.27 -2.79
C TYR A 166 28.19 -4.10 -3.28
N LYS A 167 29.25 -3.76 -2.53
CA LYS A 167 30.27 -2.77 -2.91
C LYS A 167 30.99 -3.16 -4.20
N SER A 168 31.40 -4.43 -4.36
CA SER A 168 32.02 -4.89 -5.62
C SER A 168 31.07 -4.80 -6.80
N LEU A 169 29.84 -5.33 -6.68
CA LEU A 169 28.82 -5.26 -7.73
C LEU A 169 28.50 -3.82 -8.17
N ILE A 170 28.51 -2.85 -7.26
CA ILE A 170 28.33 -1.43 -7.60
C ILE A 170 29.54 -0.88 -8.37
N LYS A 171 30.78 -1.23 -7.98
CA LYS A 171 31.98 -0.83 -8.74
C LYS A 171 32.00 -1.46 -10.14
N ASP A 172 31.68 -2.75 -10.25
CA ASP A 172 31.64 -3.51 -11.51
C ASP A 172 30.58 -3.00 -12.49
N SER A 173 29.57 -2.25 -12.01
CA SER A 173 28.57 -1.60 -12.88
C SER A 173 29.12 -0.47 -13.77
N GLY A 174 30.40 -0.10 -13.61
CA GLY A 174 31.04 1.00 -14.37
C GLY A 174 30.74 2.39 -13.79
N LEU A 175 30.41 2.47 -12.50
CA LEU A 175 30.10 3.73 -11.82
C LEU A 175 31.30 4.69 -11.84
N ASN A 176 31.06 5.91 -12.32
CA ASN A 176 32.07 6.97 -12.31
C ASN A 176 31.96 7.84 -11.04
N CYS A 177 32.73 7.50 -10.00
CA CYS A 177 32.76 8.22 -8.71
C CYS A 177 33.09 9.72 -8.84
N LYS A 178 33.80 10.16 -9.90
CA LYS A 178 34.10 11.59 -10.12
C LYS A 178 32.85 12.41 -10.45
N ASN A 179 31.86 11.79 -11.11
CA ASN A 179 30.58 12.43 -11.43
C ASN A 179 29.52 12.15 -10.36
N TYR A 180 29.53 10.97 -9.75
CA TYR A 180 28.54 10.53 -8.75
C TYR A 180 29.25 9.99 -7.49
N PRO A 181 29.84 10.85 -6.65
CA PRO A 181 30.63 10.43 -5.50
C PRO A 181 29.79 9.93 -4.31
N TRP A 182 28.47 10.17 -4.27
CA TRP A 182 27.63 9.78 -3.13
C TRP A 182 26.83 8.53 -3.46
N VAL A 183 27.08 7.41 -2.78
CA VAL A 183 26.47 6.10 -3.08
C VAL A 183 25.68 5.60 -1.88
N TYR A 184 24.39 5.34 -2.04
CA TYR A 184 23.48 4.86 -1.00
C TYR A 184 22.88 3.51 -1.40
N PHE A 185 23.08 2.46 -0.60
CA PHE A 185 22.51 1.13 -0.85
C PHE A 185 22.23 0.38 0.46
N PRO A 186 21.19 -0.48 0.57
CA PRO A 186 20.94 -1.28 1.77
C PRO A 186 21.73 -2.60 1.75
N THR A 187 22.18 -3.09 2.90
CA THR A 187 22.86 -4.42 3.02
C THR A 187 21.89 -5.60 3.21
N SER A 188 20.57 -5.42 3.01
CA SER A 188 19.60 -6.49 3.26
C SER A 188 19.89 -7.75 2.42
N PRO A 189 20.07 -8.94 3.04
CA PRO A 189 20.30 -10.19 2.32
C PRO A 189 19.01 -10.76 1.71
N THR A 190 17.84 -10.22 2.08
CA THR A 190 16.53 -10.79 1.70
C THR A 190 16.05 -10.43 0.28
N SER A 191 16.72 -9.49 -0.40
CA SER A 191 16.31 -9.02 -1.73
C SER A 191 17.05 -9.76 -2.84
N PRO A 192 16.36 -10.30 -3.87
CA PRO A 192 17.02 -10.94 -5.03
C PRO A 192 17.71 -9.94 -5.97
N SER A 193 17.57 -8.64 -5.70
CA SER A 193 18.17 -7.54 -6.47
C SER A 193 18.66 -6.44 -5.55
N LEU A 194 19.87 -5.94 -5.83
CA LEU A 194 20.46 -4.77 -5.18
C LEU A 194 20.00 -3.51 -5.91
N ALA A 195 19.43 -2.57 -5.16
CA ALA A 195 19.11 -1.23 -5.64
C ALA A 195 20.03 -0.23 -4.93
N ALA A 196 20.79 0.55 -5.69
CA ALA A 196 21.66 1.60 -5.18
C ALA A 196 21.28 2.95 -5.79
N LEU A 197 21.21 4.00 -4.98
CA LEU A 197 21.01 5.37 -5.41
C LEU A 197 22.38 6.07 -5.42
N VAL A 198 22.77 6.65 -6.55
CA VAL A 198 24.04 7.38 -6.67
C VAL A 198 23.79 8.83 -7.07
N CYS A 199 24.42 9.78 -6.39
CA CYS A 199 24.13 11.20 -6.48
C CYS A 199 25.40 12.04 -6.73
N LYS A 200 25.23 13.17 -7.43
CA LYS A 200 26.31 14.15 -7.64
C LYS A 200 26.67 14.88 -6.34
N ASN A 201 25.64 15.22 -5.56
CA ASN A 201 25.76 15.87 -4.25
C ASN A 201 25.23 14.96 -3.15
N LYS A 202 25.63 15.23 -1.90
CA LYS A 202 25.05 14.57 -0.71
C LYS A 202 23.53 14.74 -0.73
N PHE A 203 22.81 13.67 -0.42
CA PHE A 203 21.35 13.69 -0.38
C PHE A 203 20.84 14.76 0.60
N SER A 204 19.89 15.58 0.14
CA SER A 204 19.18 16.57 0.94
C SER A 204 17.74 16.66 0.45
N THR A 205 16.79 16.91 1.35
CA THR A 205 15.39 17.18 1.03
C THR A 205 15.17 18.60 0.49
N THR A 206 16.12 19.51 0.72
CA THR A 206 15.99 20.94 0.38
C THR A 206 16.58 21.34 -0.98
N SER A 207 17.30 20.43 -1.65
CA SER A 207 17.98 20.72 -2.92
C SER A 207 18.10 19.46 -3.78
N SER A 208 17.98 19.60 -5.11
CA SER A 208 18.09 18.48 -6.05
C SER A 208 19.51 17.90 -6.04
N PRO A 209 19.75 16.67 -5.53
CA PRO A 209 21.11 16.14 -5.41
C PRO A 209 21.65 15.55 -6.73
N GLY A 210 20.82 15.54 -7.79
CA GLY A 210 21.17 15.01 -9.10
C GLY A 210 21.47 13.51 -9.08
N CYS A 211 20.51 12.70 -8.63
CA CYS A 211 20.71 11.26 -8.46
C CYS A 211 20.25 10.42 -9.66
N ILE A 212 20.82 9.22 -9.78
CA ILE A 212 20.37 8.14 -10.66
C ILE A 212 20.30 6.83 -9.84
N SER A 213 19.45 5.90 -10.27
CA SER A 213 19.26 4.61 -9.60
C SER A 213 19.90 3.48 -10.40
N LEU A 214 20.75 2.69 -9.74
CA LEU A 214 21.33 1.46 -10.26
C LEU A 214 20.51 0.27 -9.74
N LEU A 215 20.11 -0.63 -10.63
CA LEU A 215 19.39 -1.86 -10.29
C LEU A 215 20.17 -3.08 -10.81
N ILE A 216 20.73 -3.84 -9.88
CA ILE A 216 21.52 -5.04 -10.15
C ILE A 216 20.67 -6.25 -9.76
N ARG A 217 20.45 -7.18 -10.69
CA ARG A 217 19.59 -8.36 -10.49
C ARG A 217 20.42 -9.63 -10.36
N GLY A 218 19.90 -10.64 -9.64
CA GLY A 218 20.55 -11.94 -9.52
C GLY A 218 21.63 -12.00 -8.45
N VAL A 219 21.55 -11.14 -7.43
CA VAL A 219 22.61 -10.95 -6.42
C VAL A 219 22.74 -12.14 -5.45
N ASN A 220 21.64 -12.90 -5.29
CA ASN A 220 21.55 -14.10 -4.46
C ASN A 220 21.45 -15.39 -5.32
N GLY A 221 21.95 -15.36 -6.55
CA GLY A 221 21.97 -16.52 -7.44
C GLY A 221 23.34 -17.16 -7.47
N ASP A 222 23.62 -17.99 -6.45
CA ASP A 222 24.71 -18.98 -6.45
C ASP A 222 24.14 -20.37 -6.83
#